data_AF-A0A4P9Z4G4-F1
#
_entry.id   AF-A0A4P9Z4G4-F1
#
_cell.length_a   1.000
_cell.length_b   1.000
_cell.length_c   1.000
_cell.angle_alpha   90.00
_cell.angle_beta   90.00
_cell.angle_gamma   90.00
#
_symmetry.space_group_name_H-M   'P 1'
#
loop_
_entity.id
_entity.type
_entity.pdbx_description
1 polymer ?
#
loop_
_entity_poly.entity_id
_entity_poly.type
_entity_poly.pdbx_seq_one_letter_code
_entity_poly.pdbx_strand_id
1 'polypeptide(L)'
;LTFRDQYLGRNDMWRLRQSLLGKTVYISQRVLFAGCIRAQVGDIYIGGRPAASALIGEGTRVIFRSESAKFFILIQMSREMWEFDDDGQLFYEKVTHQFLPELFARWKAISANHVVCIVLFTRVFYDFMEPDFTACPADDEQSPRWYKDYYKVLADWETRSDWSQVLPVLKREQVEFKRAVLTRETSPYAAATGTISMARHGNVLEAISLALNTFDRHYVDRDLLRTGQAIMVLTPGAGYFEVDKKLLRLTAERMFDSGIALDLVCLDQIPLHAAPLFKF
;
A
#
# COMPACT_ATOMS: atom_id res chain seq x y z
N LEU A 1 -7.36 -0.09 21.51
CA LEU A 1 -8.69 -0.68 21.27
C LEU A 1 -8.76 -1.14 19.83
N THR A 2 -9.06 -2.41 19.60
CA THR A 2 -9.31 -2.96 18.27
C THR A 2 -10.81 -3.12 18.03
N PHE A 3 -11.22 -3.06 16.78
CA PHE A 3 -12.60 -3.34 16.37
C PHE A 3 -12.61 -3.95 14.98
N ARG A 4 -13.69 -4.69 14.69
CA ARG A 4 -13.81 -5.54 13.50
C ARG A 4 -15.24 -5.51 12.98
N ASP A 5 -15.39 -5.60 11.67
CA ASP A 5 -16.66 -5.73 10.94
C ASP A 5 -17.69 -4.65 11.33
N GLN A 6 -17.20 -3.44 11.61
CA GLN A 6 -18.01 -2.27 11.90
C GLN A 6 -17.33 -0.99 11.42
N TYR A 7 -18.15 -0.04 10.97
CA TYR A 7 -17.75 1.34 10.74
C TYR A 7 -17.77 2.12 12.06
N LEU A 8 -16.70 2.86 12.36
CA LEU A 8 -16.63 3.76 13.51
C LEU A 8 -16.18 5.16 13.09
N GLY A 9 -16.99 6.18 13.39
CA GLY A 9 -16.62 7.57 13.16
C GLY A 9 -15.66 8.10 14.22
N ARG A 10 -14.89 9.16 13.91
CA ARG A 10 -14.03 9.83 14.89
C ARG A 10 -14.82 10.39 16.08
N ASN A 11 -16.05 10.84 15.86
CA ASN A 11 -16.96 11.28 16.93
C ASN A 11 -17.29 10.11 17.89
N ASP A 12 -17.61 8.94 17.34
CA ASP A 12 -17.91 7.74 18.13
C ASP A 12 -16.68 7.25 18.90
N MET A 13 -15.50 7.29 18.28
CA MET A 13 -14.22 7.01 18.96
C MET A 13 -14.00 7.95 20.15
N TRP A 14 -14.28 9.25 19.98
CA TRP A 14 -14.17 10.24 21.05
C TRP A 14 -15.17 9.96 22.18
N ARG A 15 -16.43 9.68 21.86
CA ARG A 15 -17.47 9.31 22.85
C ARG A 15 -17.12 8.02 23.59
N LEU A 16 -16.62 7.02 22.88
CA LEU A 16 -16.15 5.76 23.46
C LEU A 16 -15.00 6.01 24.44
N ARG A 17 -14.02 6.85 24.07
CA ARG A 17 -12.95 7.28 25.00
C ARG A 17 -13.52 7.96 26.24
N GLN A 18 -14.45 8.90 26.08
CA GLN A 18 -15.06 9.59 27.23
C GLN A 18 -15.79 8.62 28.15
N SER A 19 -16.48 7.63 27.59
CA SER A 19 -17.19 6.59 28.36
C SER A 19 -16.27 5.68 29.18
N LEU A 20 -14.97 5.65 28.85
CA LEU A 20 -13.95 4.83 29.50
C LEU A 20 -13.18 5.58 30.58
N LEU A 21 -13.33 6.91 30.69
CA LEU A 21 -12.68 7.69 31.75
C LEU A 21 -13.12 7.22 33.13
N GLY A 22 -12.14 7.05 34.02
CA GLY A 22 -12.36 6.58 35.39
C GLY A 22 -12.67 5.08 35.51
N LYS A 23 -12.64 4.32 34.42
CA LYS A 23 -12.86 2.86 34.42
C LYS A 23 -11.54 2.10 34.36
N THR A 24 -11.50 0.96 35.05
CA THR A 24 -10.42 -0.01 34.92
C THR A 24 -10.64 -0.86 33.67
N VAL A 25 -9.56 -1.08 32.93
CA VAL A 25 -9.55 -1.94 31.76
C VAL A 25 -8.46 -3.01 31.86
N TYR A 26 -8.68 -4.15 31.20
CA TYR A 26 -7.72 -5.23 31.12
C TYR A 26 -7.61 -5.77 29.68
N ILE A 27 -6.49 -6.43 29.37
CA ILE A 27 -6.22 -7.01 28.05
C ILE A 27 -7.35 -7.98 27.66
N SER A 28 -7.77 -7.93 26.40
CA SER A 28 -8.87 -8.73 25.84
C SER A 28 -10.25 -8.47 26.44
N GLN A 29 -10.41 -7.40 27.23
CA GLN A 29 -11.73 -6.97 27.66
C GLN A 29 -12.56 -6.50 26.48
N ARG A 30 -13.78 -7.02 26.38
CA ARG A 30 -14.79 -6.55 25.43
C ARG A 30 -15.49 -5.33 26.02
N VAL A 31 -15.49 -4.25 25.27
CA VAL A 31 -16.13 -2.98 25.59
C VAL A 31 -17.32 -2.81 24.66
N LEU A 32 -18.51 -2.66 25.24
CA LEU A 32 -19.73 -2.34 24.52
C LEU A 32 -20.14 -0.91 24.87
N PHE A 33 -20.32 -0.07 23.85
CA PHE A 33 -20.77 1.31 24.02
C PHE A 33 -22.02 1.57 23.18
N ALA A 34 -23.00 2.26 23.80
CA ALA A 34 -24.28 2.61 23.18
C ALA A 34 -25.04 1.44 22.51
N GLY A 35 -24.81 0.20 22.97
CA GLY A 35 -25.47 -1.01 22.46
C GLY A 35 -25.03 -1.49 21.07
N CYS A 36 -24.32 -0.67 20.29
CA CYS A 36 -23.94 -0.98 18.91
C CYS A 36 -22.42 -1.03 18.67
N ILE A 37 -21.63 -0.24 19.40
CA ILE A 37 -20.18 -0.14 19.18
C ILE A 37 -19.48 -1.20 20.03
N ARG A 38 -18.86 -2.18 19.35
CA ARG A 38 -18.11 -3.27 19.98
C ARG A 38 -16.62 -3.05 19.78
N ALA A 39 -15.85 -2.95 20.86
CA ALA A 39 -14.40 -2.83 20.79
C ALA A 39 -13.76 -3.83 21.75
N GLN A 40 -12.51 -4.20 21.49
CA GLN A 40 -11.70 -5.03 22.36
C GLN A 40 -10.45 -4.28 22.78
N VAL A 41 -10.05 -4.43 24.04
CA VAL A 41 -8.74 -3.95 24.51
C VAL A 41 -7.68 -4.90 23.98
N GLY A 42 -6.85 -4.43 23.06
CA GLY A 42 -5.67 -5.17 22.58
C GLY A 42 -4.56 -5.04 23.60
N ASP A 43 -3.69 -4.06 23.40
CA ASP A 43 -2.57 -3.82 24.31
C ASP A 43 -2.79 -2.61 25.22
N ILE A 44 -2.16 -2.68 26.40
CA ILE A 44 -2.09 -1.59 27.38
C ILE A 44 -0.62 -1.34 27.69
N TYR A 45 -0.20 -0.07 27.63
CA TYR A 45 1.16 0.34 27.94
C TYR A 45 1.15 1.40 29.05
N ILE A 46 2.00 1.21 30.05
CA ILE A 46 2.22 2.16 31.17
C ILE A 46 3.71 2.49 31.19
N GLY A 47 4.07 3.75 30.99
CA GLY A 47 5.48 4.18 30.94
C GLY A 47 6.32 3.42 29.90
N GLY A 48 5.71 3.02 28.77
CA GLY A 48 6.36 2.23 27.72
C GLY A 48 6.44 0.73 27.96
N ARG A 49 5.99 0.22 29.11
CA ARG A 49 5.97 -1.22 29.41
C ARG A 49 4.56 -1.80 29.23
N PRO A 50 4.43 -3.03 28.70
CA PRO A 50 3.14 -3.69 28.59
C PRO A 50 2.58 -4.00 29.98
N ALA A 51 1.27 -3.83 30.17
CA ALA A 51 0.58 -4.09 31.41
C ALA A 51 -0.70 -4.91 31.16
N ALA A 52 -1.06 -5.81 32.08
CA ALA A 52 -2.25 -6.65 31.94
C ALA A 52 -3.57 -5.89 32.20
N SER A 53 -3.51 -4.85 33.04
CA SER A 53 -4.65 -3.99 33.39
C SER A 53 -4.18 -2.58 33.74
N ALA A 54 -5.09 -1.61 33.60
CA ALA A 54 -4.84 -0.20 33.94
C ALA A 54 -6.14 0.55 34.25
N LEU A 55 -6.03 1.63 35.02
CA LEU A 55 -7.10 2.62 35.16
C LEU A 55 -6.95 3.68 34.06
N ILE A 56 -8.02 3.97 33.33
CA ILE A 56 -8.01 5.02 32.30
C ILE A 56 -8.25 6.38 32.97
N GLY A 57 -7.24 7.24 32.94
CA GLY A 57 -7.31 8.62 33.39
C GLY A 57 -7.43 9.62 32.22
N GLU A 58 -7.52 10.91 32.54
CA GLU A 58 -7.63 11.98 31.54
C GLU A 58 -6.41 12.04 30.59
N GLY A 59 -5.21 11.81 31.14
CA GLY A 59 -3.96 11.78 30.39
C GLY A 59 -3.74 10.53 29.53
N THR A 60 -4.59 9.51 29.62
CA THR A 60 -4.44 8.27 28.85
C THR A 60 -4.74 8.51 27.37
N ARG A 61 -3.78 8.20 26.51
CA ARG A 61 -3.94 8.24 25.04
C ARG A 61 -4.52 6.92 24.55
N VAL A 62 -5.72 6.97 23.96
CA VAL A 62 -6.38 5.78 23.41
C VAL A 62 -6.11 5.70 21.90
N ILE A 63 -5.55 4.58 21.46
CA ILE A 63 -5.32 4.29 20.05
C ILE A 63 -6.40 3.31 19.58
N PHE A 64 -7.07 3.67 18.49
CA PHE A 64 -8.07 2.86 17.82
C PHE A 64 -7.45 2.20 16.60
N ARG A 65 -7.60 0.88 16.46
CA ARG A 65 -7.11 0.11 15.31
C ARG A 65 -8.25 -0.71 14.72
N SER A 66 -8.38 -0.66 13.40
CA SER A 66 -9.38 -1.45 12.68
C SER A 66 -8.75 -2.74 12.18
N GLU A 67 -9.40 -3.87 12.46
CA GLU A 67 -9.08 -5.18 11.89
C GLU A 67 -9.88 -5.44 10.60
N SER A 68 -10.69 -4.48 10.15
CA SER A 68 -11.48 -4.55 8.90
C SER A 68 -11.31 -3.28 8.04
N ALA A 69 -10.06 -2.90 7.76
CA ALA A 69 -9.73 -1.76 6.90
C ALA A 69 -9.76 -2.08 5.40
N LYS A 70 -9.85 -1.03 4.58
CA LYS A 70 -9.64 -1.04 3.13
C LYS A 70 -8.16 -0.81 2.81
N PHE A 71 -7.52 -1.75 2.13
CA PHE A 71 -6.11 -1.74 1.78
C PHE A 71 -5.91 -1.64 0.27
N PHE A 72 -5.05 -0.71 -0.16
CA PHE A 72 -4.39 -0.79 -1.46
C PHE A 72 -3.01 -1.42 -1.29
N ILE A 73 -2.69 -2.41 -2.09
CA ILE A 73 -1.34 -2.96 -2.23
C ILE A 73 -0.87 -2.62 -3.63
N LEU A 74 0.08 -1.69 -3.73
CA LEU A 74 0.70 -1.28 -4.97
C LEU A 74 2.05 -1.99 -5.07
N ILE A 75 2.25 -2.80 -6.10
CA ILE A 75 3.50 -3.54 -6.33
C ILE A 75 4.20 -2.93 -7.54
N GLN A 76 5.36 -2.33 -7.31
CA GLN A 76 6.17 -1.75 -8.36
C GLN A 76 6.90 -2.83 -9.13
N MET A 77 6.65 -2.92 -10.43
CA MET A 77 7.32 -3.83 -11.35
C MET A 77 8.41 -3.08 -12.12
N SER A 78 9.53 -2.79 -11.46
CA SER A 78 10.70 -2.16 -12.09
C SER A 78 11.73 -3.20 -12.55
N ARG A 79 12.77 -2.75 -13.27
CA ARG A 79 13.83 -3.62 -13.82
C ARG A 79 14.43 -4.56 -12.76
N GLU A 80 14.69 -4.03 -11.57
CA GLU A 80 15.29 -4.72 -10.43
C GLU A 80 14.47 -5.94 -9.99
N MET A 81 13.16 -5.97 -10.28
CA MET A 81 12.29 -7.10 -9.92
C MET A 81 12.72 -8.44 -10.58
N TRP A 82 13.48 -8.38 -11.68
CA TRP A 82 14.06 -9.53 -12.39
C TRP A 82 15.57 -9.69 -12.16
N GLU A 83 16.16 -8.91 -11.25
CA GLU A 83 17.56 -9.02 -10.85
C GLU A 83 17.69 -9.85 -9.57
N PHE A 84 18.86 -10.46 -9.38
CA PHE A 84 19.18 -11.20 -8.16
C PHE A 84 19.67 -10.24 -7.09
N ASP A 85 19.17 -10.41 -5.88
CA ASP A 85 19.72 -9.76 -4.70
C ASP A 85 20.96 -10.52 -4.19
N ASP A 86 21.68 -9.96 -3.22
CA ASP A 86 22.88 -10.52 -2.59
C ASP A 86 22.64 -11.90 -1.96
N ASP A 87 21.39 -12.20 -1.57
CA ASP A 87 20.97 -13.51 -1.07
C ASP A 87 20.82 -14.58 -2.17
N GLY A 88 21.03 -14.21 -3.44
CA GLY A 88 20.87 -15.10 -4.60
C GLY A 88 19.42 -15.40 -4.97
N GLN A 89 18.46 -14.69 -4.38
CA GLN A 89 17.03 -14.77 -4.71
C GLN A 89 16.63 -13.58 -5.60
N LEU A 90 15.66 -13.80 -6.48
CA LEU A 90 15.08 -12.69 -7.24
C LEU A 90 14.27 -11.79 -6.32
N PHE A 91 14.29 -10.47 -6.54
CA PHE A 91 13.46 -9.54 -5.77
C PHE A 91 11.96 -9.91 -5.80
N TYR A 92 11.49 -10.42 -6.92
CA TYR A 92 10.11 -10.91 -7.03
C TYR A 92 9.82 -12.13 -6.15
N GLU A 93 10.79 -13.02 -6.01
CA GLU A 93 10.66 -14.18 -5.13
C GLU A 93 10.60 -13.73 -3.67
N LYS A 94 11.35 -12.69 -3.28
CA LYS A 94 11.21 -12.09 -1.96
C LYS A 94 9.78 -11.59 -1.69
N VAL A 95 9.14 -10.94 -2.66
CA VAL A 95 7.74 -10.51 -2.53
C VAL A 95 6.79 -11.71 -2.36
N THR A 96 6.91 -12.70 -3.24
CA THR A 96 5.93 -13.81 -3.34
C THR A 96 6.15 -14.92 -2.33
N HIS A 97 7.38 -15.17 -1.89
CA HIS A 97 7.73 -16.26 -1.00
C HIS A 97 8.01 -15.81 0.43
N GLN A 98 8.42 -14.56 0.66
CA GLN A 98 8.77 -14.07 1.99
C GLN A 98 7.74 -13.05 2.48
N PHE A 99 7.64 -11.90 1.83
CA PHE A 99 6.89 -10.76 2.38
C PHE A 99 5.37 -10.98 2.41
N LEU A 100 4.74 -11.24 1.26
CA LEU A 100 3.28 -11.40 1.19
C LEU A 100 2.78 -12.62 2.00
N PRO A 101 3.44 -13.80 1.96
CA PRO A 101 3.04 -14.92 2.81
C PRO A 101 3.08 -14.59 4.30
N GLU A 102 4.15 -13.94 4.78
CA GLU A 102 4.29 -13.55 6.18
C GLU A 102 3.23 -12.52 6.58
N LEU A 103 2.95 -11.54 5.71
CA LEU A 103 1.87 -10.57 5.91
C LEU A 103 0.51 -11.26 6.05
N PHE A 104 0.18 -12.16 5.12
CA PHE A 104 -1.09 -12.88 5.12
C PHE A 104 -1.22 -13.85 6.29
N ALA A 105 -0.12 -14.49 6.72
CA ALA A 105 -0.08 -15.31 7.91
C ALA A 105 -0.40 -14.48 9.17
N ARG A 106 0.16 -13.28 9.30
CA ARG A 106 -0.15 -12.36 10.40
C ARG A 106 -1.60 -11.88 10.37
N TRP A 107 -2.13 -11.54 9.20
CA TRP A 107 -3.54 -11.19 9.04
C TRP A 107 -4.47 -12.33 9.45
N LYS A 108 -4.12 -13.57 9.09
CA LYS A 108 -4.86 -14.77 9.51
C LYS A 108 -4.78 -15.00 11.01
N ALA A 109 -3.61 -14.79 11.63
CA ALA A 109 -3.41 -14.94 13.07
C ALA A 109 -4.28 -13.98 13.89
N ILE A 110 -4.40 -12.72 13.44
CA ILE A 110 -5.29 -11.73 14.08
C ILE A 110 -6.75 -11.83 13.58
N SER A 111 -7.04 -12.76 12.66
CA SER A 111 -8.35 -12.92 12.03
C SER A 111 -8.88 -11.63 11.41
N ALA A 112 -8.00 -10.86 10.76
CA ALA A 112 -8.34 -9.62 10.08
C ALA A 112 -9.28 -9.87 8.89
N ASN A 113 -10.23 -8.97 8.66
CA ASN A 113 -11.15 -9.01 7.52
C ASN A 113 -10.98 -7.76 6.67
N HIS A 114 -9.83 -7.66 5.99
CA HIS A 114 -9.52 -6.54 5.11
C HIS A 114 -10.19 -6.69 3.74
N VAL A 115 -10.56 -5.56 3.11
CA VAL A 115 -10.77 -5.52 1.65
C VAL A 115 -9.46 -5.10 1.05
N VAL A 116 -8.99 -5.82 0.04
CA VAL A 116 -7.72 -5.48 -0.58
C VAL A 116 -7.92 -5.30 -2.08
N CYS A 117 -7.34 -4.22 -2.59
CA CYS A 117 -7.09 -4.02 -4.01
C CYS A 117 -5.59 -4.19 -4.26
N ILE A 118 -5.20 -5.08 -5.18
CA ILE A 118 -3.79 -5.34 -5.51
C ILE A 118 -3.54 -4.86 -6.93
N VAL A 119 -2.62 -3.92 -7.10
CA VAL A 119 -2.30 -3.31 -8.39
C VAL A 119 -0.81 -3.42 -8.66
N LEU A 120 -0.45 -4.02 -9.79
CA LEU A 120 0.90 -3.95 -10.34
C LEU A 120 1.03 -2.65 -11.12
N PHE A 121 2.13 -1.93 -10.95
CA PHE A 121 2.40 -0.72 -11.72
C PHE A 121 3.84 -0.67 -12.23
N THR A 122 4.05 -0.08 -13.39
CA THR A 122 5.38 0.10 -14.00
C THR A 122 5.40 1.29 -14.95
N ARG A 123 6.60 1.80 -15.22
CA ARG A 123 6.87 2.77 -16.28
C ARG A 123 7.76 2.12 -17.33
N VAL A 124 7.42 2.29 -18.60
CA VAL A 124 8.23 1.81 -19.72
C VAL A 124 8.69 2.97 -20.56
N PHE A 125 10.00 3.02 -20.81
CA PHE A 125 10.64 4.00 -21.69
C PHE A 125 10.75 3.44 -23.10
N TYR A 126 10.51 4.29 -24.10
CA TYR A 126 10.58 3.96 -25.51
C TYR A 126 11.53 4.91 -26.24
N ASP A 127 12.39 4.33 -27.07
CA ASP A 127 13.40 5.03 -27.87
C ASP A 127 12.89 5.23 -29.32
N PHE A 128 11.71 5.85 -29.49
CA PHE A 128 11.12 6.10 -30.80
C PHE A 128 11.03 7.59 -31.15
N MET A 129 11.13 7.88 -32.45
CA MET A 129 10.93 9.22 -33.03
C MET A 129 9.44 9.61 -33.15
N GLU A 130 8.53 8.64 -33.32
CA GLU A 130 7.10 8.89 -33.46
C GLU A 130 6.34 8.48 -32.19
N PRO A 131 5.85 9.45 -31.39
CA PRO A 131 5.06 9.16 -30.21
C PRO A 131 3.70 8.59 -30.61
N ASP A 132 3.31 7.50 -29.96
CA ASP A 132 1.90 7.17 -29.85
C ASP A 132 1.23 8.31 -29.04
N PHE A 133 0.00 8.72 -29.34
CA PHE A 133 -0.68 9.85 -28.66
C PHE A 133 -0.87 9.67 -27.14
N THR A 134 -0.51 8.49 -26.61
CA THR A 134 -0.60 8.13 -25.19
C THR A 134 0.74 8.18 -24.44
N ALA A 135 1.85 8.48 -25.13
CA ALA A 135 3.17 8.55 -24.51
C ALA A 135 3.48 9.97 -24.02
N CYS A 136 4.06 10.08 -22.83
CA CYS A 136 4.50 11.35 -22.26
C CYS A 136 5.97 11.60 -22.58
N PRO A 137 6.38 12.84 -22.90
CA PRO A 137 7.79 13.17 -23.02
C PRO A 137 8.45 13.06 -21.65
N ALA A 138 9.60 12.41 -21.58
CA ALA A 138 10.47 12.49 -20.42
C ALA A 138 11.24 13.82 -20.49
N ASP A 139 11.32 14.53 -19.37
CA ASP A 139 12.12 15.74 -19.23
C ASP A 139 13.62 15.39 -19.11
N ASP A 140 14.18 14.79 -20.15
CA ASP A 140 15.62 14.53 -20.26
C ASP A 140 16.25 15.53 -21.24
N GLU A 141 17.15 16.37 -20.73
CA GLU A 141 17.89 17.36 -21.54
C GLU A 141 18.82 16.70 -22.58
N GLN A 142 19.16 15.42 -22.38
CA GLN A 142 20.20 14.71 -23.16
C GLN A 142 19.63 13.79 -24.25
N SER A 143 18.39 13.31 -24.12
CA SER A 143 17.69 12.60 -25.20
C SER A 143 16.17 12.63 -24.98
N PRO A 144 15.38 12.99 -26.01
CA PRO A 144 13.92 12.94 -25.91
C PRO A 144 13.47 11.48 -25.83
N ARG A 145 13.31 10.98 -24.61
CA ARG A 145 12.72 9.65 -24.33
C ARG A 145 11.23 9.81 -24.10
N TRP A 146 10.46 8.84 -24.53
CA TRP A 146 9.03 8.79 -24.26
C TRP A 146 8.77 7.73 -23.21
N TYR A 147 7.83 7.98 -22.30
CA TYR A 147 7.43 6.98 -21.32
C TYR A 147 5.92 6.75 -21.33
N LYS A 148 5.54 5.54 -20.92
CA LYS A 148 4.15 5.16 -20.67
C LYS A 148 4.04 4.39 -19.38
N ASP A 149 3.04 4.77 -18.59
CA ASP A 149 2.73 4.15 -17.32
C ASP A 149 1.68 3.06 -17.51
N TYR A 150 1.94 1.88 -16.95
CA TYR A 150 1.08 0.71 -17.03
C TYR A 150 0.63 0.32 -15.64
N TYR A 151 -0.67 0.03 -15.52
CA TYR A 151 -1.32 -0.42 -14.29
C TYR A 151 -2.10 -1.70 -14.60
N LYS A 152 -1.90 -2.74 -13.81
CA LYS A 152 -2.64 -4.00 -13.92
C LYS A 152 -3.25 -4.36 -12.58
N VAL A 153 -4.57 -4.43 -12.52
CA VAL A 153 -5.32 -4.82 -11.32
C VAL A 153 -5.36 -6.34 -11.24
N LEU A 154 -4.89 -6.89 -10.12
CA LEU A 154 -4.88 -8.34 -9.86
C LEU A 154 -6.04 -8.79 -8.97
N ALA A 155 -6.48 -7.92 -8.07
CA ALA A 155 -7.64 -8.11 -7.23
C ALA A 155 -8.32 -6.75 -7.07
N ASP A 156 -9.63 -6.70 -7.30
CA ASP A 156 -10.42 -5.47 -7.20
C ASP A 156 -11.39 -5.55 -6.03
N TRP A 157 -11.09 -4.79 -4.97
CA TRP A 157 -11.87 -4.72 -3.73
C TRP A 157 -12.42 -6.06 -3.24
N GLU A 158 -11.56 -7.07 -3.21
CA GLU A 158 -11.95 -8.42 -2.81
C GLU A 158 -11.74 -8.65 -1.32
N THR A 159 -12.50 -9.59 -0.78
CA THR A 159 -12.33 -10.10 0.58
C THR A 159 -12.13 -11.59 0.51
N ARG A 160 -10.98 -12.07 0.97
CA ARG A 160 -10.63 -13.48 0.99
C ARG A 160 -10.35 -13.93 2.41
N SER A 161 -10.77 -15.15 2.75
CA SER A 161 -10.40 -15.80 4.01
C SER A 161 -8.93 -16.20 4.03
N ASP A 162 -8.38 -16.53 2.86
CA ASP A 162 -6.98 -16.85 2.67
C ASP A 162 -6.40 -16.07 1.47
N TRP A 163 -5.61 -15.04 1.79
CA TRP A 163 -4.93 -14.22 0.78
C TRP A 163 -3.78 -14.95 0.08
N SER A 164 -3.33 -16.10 0.62
CA SER A 164 -2.30 -16.94 -0.02
C SER A 164 -2.70 -17.41 -1.41
N GLN A 165 -4.00 -17.46 -1.72
CA GLN A 165 -4.53 -17.81 -3.04
C GLN A 165 -4.20 -16.79 -4.14
N VAL A 166 -3.80 -15.56 -3.78
CA VAL A 166 -3.34 -14.57 -4.76
C VAL A 166 -1.92 -14.88 -5.25
N LEU A 167 -1.10 -15.56 -4.45
CA LEU A 167 0.31 -15.80 -4.76
C LEU A 167 0.53 -16.58 -6.07
N PRO A 168 -0.23 -17.66 -6.37
CA PRO A 168 -0.13 -18.33 -7.67
C PRO A 168 -0.55 -17.46 -8.84
N VAL A 169 -1.52 -16.55 -8.65
CA VAL A 169 -1.92 -15.58 -9.68
C VAL A 169 -0.78 -14.60 -9.94
N LEU A 170 -0.19 -14.04 -8.89
CA LEU A 170 0.99 -13.18 -8.98
C LEU A 170 2.10 -13.90 -9.78
N LYS A 171 2.43 -15.14 -9.45
CA LYS A 171 3.51 -15.89 -10.12
C LYS A 171 3.29 -16.06 -11.62
N ARG A 172 2.08 -16.42 -12.05
CA ARG A 172 1.75 -16.50 -13.48
C ARG A 172 1.88 -15.14 -14.15
N GLU A 173 1.40 -14.11 -13.46
CA GLU A 173 1.44 -12.73 -13.94
C GLU A 173 2.87 -12.24 -14.16
N GLN A 174 3.84 -12.59 -13.31
CA GLN A 174 5.25 -12.21 -13.51
C GLN A 174 5.80 -12.65 -14.87
N VAL A 175 5.51 -13.88 -15.28
CA VAL A 175 6.00 -14.49 -16.52
C VAL A 175 5.38 -13.77 -17.72
N GLU A 176 4.10 -13.48 -17.63
CA GLU A 176 3.35 -12.81 -18.70
C GLU A 176 3.60 -11.31 -18.74
N PHE A 177 3.92 -10.67 -17.61
CA PHE A 177 3.99 -9.21 -17.47
C PHE A 177 5.02 -8.59 -18.41
N LYS A 178 6.26 -9.10 -18.41
CA LYS A 178 7.31 -8.58 -19.28
C LYS A 178 6.93 -8.72 -20.75
N ARG A 179 6.29 -9.82 -21.13
CA ARG A 179 5.80 -10.04 -22.50
C ARG A 179 4.66 -9.07 -22.81
N ALA A 180 3.66 -8.97 -21.95
CA ALA A 180 2.46 -8.16 -22.17
C ALA A 180 2.78 -6.66 -22.28
N VAL A 181 3.73 -6.17 -21.47
CA VAL A 181 4.06 -4.74 -21.44
C VAL A 181 5.04 -4.35 -22.55
N LEU A 182 6.02 -5.21 -22.88
CA LEU A 182 7.05 -4.89 -23.87
C LEU A 182 6.69 -5.29 -25.30
N THR A 183 5.71 -6.17 -25.50
CA THR A 183 5.31 -6.57 -26.86
C THR A 183 4.39 -5.50 -27.45
N ARG A 184 4.84 -4.85 -28.52
CA ARG A 184 3.98 -4.00 -29.35
C ARG A 184 3.67 -4.75 -30.64
N GLU A 185 2.38 -4.92 -30.93
CA GLU A 185 1.94 -5.44 -32.22
C GLU A 185 2.10 -4.34 -33.28
N THR A 186 3.28 -4.31 -33.92
CA THR A 186 3.53 -3.43 -35.06
C THR A 186 3.57 -4.32 -36.30
N SER A 187 2.57 -4.21 -37.18
CA SER A 187 2.49 -5.04 -38.38
C SER A 187 3.78 -4.93 -39.22
N PRO A 188 4.43 -6.03 -39.68
CA PRO A 188 4.07 -7.45 -39.59
C PRO A 188 4.88 -8.26 -38.54
N TYR A 189 5.61 -7.60 -37.63
CA TYR A 189 6.47 -8.28 -36.64
C TYR A 189 6.24 -7.74 -35.22
N ALA A 190 5.95 -8.64 -34.29
CA ALA A 190 5.95 -8.32 -32.86
C ALA A 190 7.40 -8.02 -32.41
N ALA A 191 7.76 -6.74 -32.39
CA ALA A 191 9.02 -6.29 -31.83
C ALA A 191 8.82 -6.04 -30.33
N ALA A 192 9.70 -6.60 -29.50
CA ALA A 192 9.82 -6.15 -28.13
C ALA A 192 10.41 -4.74 -28.20
N THR A 193 9.62 -3.73 -27.85
CA THR A 193 10.14 -2.38 -27.81
C THR A 193 9.82 -1.71 -26.50
N GLY A 194 10.85 -1.07 -25.96
CA GLY A 194 10.81 -0.38 -24.69
C GLY A 194 11.63 -1.09 -23.61
N THR A 195 11.98 -0.32 -22.61
CA THR A 195 12.74 -0.76 -21.44
C THR A 195 11.96 -0.42 -20.18
N ILE A 196 11.80 -1.40 -19.29
CA ILE A 196 11.18 -1.18 -17.99
C ILE A 196 12.07 -0.21 -17.19
N SER A 197 11.45 0.79 -16.56
CA SER A 197 12.14 1.76 -15.72
C SER A 197 12.85 1.09 -14.55
N MET A 198 13.94 1.70 -14.10
CA MET A 198 14.50 1.43 -12.77
C MET A 198 13.52 1.88 -11.67
N ALA A 199 13.66 1.34 -10.46
CA ALA A 199 12.80 1.67 -9.33
C ALA A 199 12.81 3.18 -9.02
N ARG A 200 13.98 3.81 -9.16
CA ARG A 200 14.19 5.25 -8.95
C ARG A 200 13.39 6.15 -9.89
N HIS A 201 13.16 5.70 -11.11
CA HIS A 201 12.48 6.46 -12.18
C HIS A 201 11.01 6.02 -12.34
N GLY A 202 10.49 5.27 -11.37
CA GLY A 202 9.15 4.70 -11.43
C GLY A 202 8.06 5.71 -11.10
N ASN A 203 6.85 5.40 -11.54
CA ASN A 203 5.63 6.18 -11.37
C ASN A 203 4.96 5.98 -9.99
N VAL A 204 5.74 6.01 -8.92
CA VAL A 204 5.28 5.71 -7.55
C VAL A 204 4.28 6.76 -7.05
N LEU A 205 4.56 8.06 -7.25
CA LEU A 205 3.67 9.12 -6.79
C LEU A 205 2.36 9.17 -7.60
N GLU A 206 2.43 8.89 -8.89
CA GLU A 206 1.27 8.77 -9.77
C GLU A 206 0.40 7.59 -9.33
N ALA A 207 1.00 6.43 -9.00
CA ALA A 207 0.30 5.28 -8.47
C ALA A 207 -0.40 5.58 -7.13
N ILE A 208 0.31 6.25 -6.20
CA ILE A 208 -0.26 6.67 -4.92
C ILE A 208 -1.41 7.66 -5.17
N SER A 209 -1.22 8.66 -6.03
CA SER A 209 -2.24 9.65 -6.33
C SER A 209 -3.48 9.03 -6.99
N LEU A 210 -3.30 7.99 -7.82
CA LEU A 210 -4.39 7.23 -8.40
C LEU A 210 -5.17 6.48 -7.32
N ALA A 211 -4.47 5.84 -6.37
CA ALA A 211 -5.11 5.19 -5.23
C ALA A 211 -5.87 6.19 -4.35
N LEU A 212 -5.31 7.38 -4.08
CA LEU A 212 -5.98 8.44 -3.32
C LEU A 212 -7.29 8.90 -3.97
N ASN A 213 -7.38 8.95 -5.30
CA ASN A 213 -8.63 9.30 -5.99
C ASN A 213 -9.81 8.40 -5.60
N THR A 214 -9.55 7.12 -5.33
CA THR A 214 -10.60 6.19 -4.91
C THR A 214 -11.06 6.46 -3.47
N PHE A 215 -10.17 6.99 -2.62
CA PHE A 215 -10.46 7.29 -1.22
C PHE A 215 -11.11 8.65 -1.02
N ASP A 216 -10.89 9.63 -1.90
CA ASP A 216 -11.55 10.93 -1.80
C ASP A 216 -13.08 10.82 -1.83
N ARG A 217 -13.63 9.87 -2.60
CA ARG A 217 -15.06 9.64 -2.72
C ARG A 217 -15.61 8.60 -1.74
N HIS A 218 -14.93 8.36 -0.62
CA HIS A 218 -15.38 7.38 0.40
C HIS A 218 -16.72 7.71 1.07
N TYR A 219 -17.22 8.95 0.91
CA TYR A 219 -18.53 9.36 1.40
C TYR A 219 -19.67 8.87 0.51
N VAL A 220 -19.40 8.56 -0.76
CA VAL A 220 -20.33 7.94 -1.70
C VAL A 220 -20.26 6.43 -1.47
N ASP A 221 -21.41 5.77 -1.28
CA ASP A 221 -21.50 4.32 -1.03
C ASP A 221 -20.60 3.84 0.11
N ARG A 222 -20.74 4.50 1.26
CA ARG A 222 -19.95 4.22 2.45
C ARG A 222 -20.19 2.81 2.97
N ASP A 223 -19.11 2.06 3.10
CA ASP A 223 -19.12 0.73 3.71
C ASP A 223 -19.31 0.85 5.23
N LEU A 224 -20.39 0.26 5.75
CA LEU A 224 -20.74 0.28 7.17
C LEU A 224 -20.07 -0.84 7.98
N LEU A 225 -19.37 -1.76 7.33
CA LEU A 225 -18.69 -2.88 7.97
C LEU A 225 -17.20 -2.60 8.21
N ARG A 226 -16.69 -1.48 7.71
CA ARG A 226 -15.24 -1.25 7.60
C ARG A 226 -14.86 0.15 7.99
N THR A 227 -13.74 0.26 8.70
CA THR A 227 -13.14 1.55 9.04
C THR A 227 -11.68 1.51 8.71
N GLY A 228 -11.14 2.64 8.27
CA GLY A 228 -9.72 2.78 7.98
C GLY A 228 -9.40 2.51 6.51
N GLN A 229 -8.43 3.27 6.04
CA GLN A 229 -7.89 3.24 4.69
C GLN A 229 -6.37 3.23 4.82
N ALA A 230 -5.71 2.35 4.08
CA ALA A 230 -4.26 2.26 4.06
C ALA A 230 -3.78 1.95 2.65
N ILE A 231 -2.63 2.51 2.30
CA ILE A 231 -1.91 2.22 1.06
C ILE A 231 -0.59 1.58 1.46
N MET A 232 -0.26 0.44 0.88
CA MET A 232 1.04 -0.20 1.00
C MET A 232 1.70 -0.20 -0.36
N VAL A 233 2.90 0.35 -0.46
CA VAL A 233 3.71 0.36 -1.67
C VAL A 233 4.88 -0.60 -1.48
N LEU A 234 4.97 -1.60 -2.35
CA LEU A 234 6.06 -2.55 -2.44
C LEU A 234 6.98 -2.13 -3.58
N THR A 235 8.23 -1.81 -3.26
CA THR A 235 9.26 -1.41 -4.23
C THR A 235 10.49 -2.30 -4.13
N PRO A 236 11.07 -2.74 -5.25
CA PRO A 236 12.33 -3.48 -5.23
C PRO A 236 13.55 -2.59 -5.02
N GLY A 237 13.42 -1.25 -4.96
CA GLY A 237 14.54 -0.34 -4.73
C GLY A 237 14.72 0.07 -3.26
N ALA A 238 15.86 0.68 -2.94
CA ALA A 238 16.22 1.16 -1.60
C ALA A 238 15.44 2.40 -1.10
N GLY A 239 14.33 2.79 -1.75
CA GLY A 239 13.51 3.94 -1.33
C GLY A 239 14.01 5.31 -1.78
N TYR A 240 14.85 5.34 -2.83
CA TYR A 240 15.25 6.55 -3.54
C TYR A 240 14.41 6.73 -4.80
N PHE A 241 13.73 7.88 -4.94
CA PHE A 241 12.86 8.17 -6.07
C PHE A 241 13.16 9.55 -6.67
N GLU A 242 13.20 9.63 -8.00
CA GLU A 242 13.28 10.89 -8.76
C GLU A 242 11.87 11.29 -9.20
N VAL A 243 11.40 12.44 -8.74
CA VAL A 243 9.98 12.84 -8.84
C VAL A 243 9.84 14.34 -9.11
N ASP A 244 8.75 14.72 -9.77
CA ASP A 244 8.39 16.14 -9.88
C ASP A 244 7.96 16.70 -8.52
N LYS A 245 8.60 17.79 -8.11
CA LYS A 245 8.29 18.55 -6.89
C LYS A 245 6.82 18.96 -6.81
N LYS A 246 6.18 19.32 -7.94
CA LYS A 246 4.76 19.72 -7.94
C LYS A 246 3.85 18.54 -7.60
N LEU A 247 4.11 17.38 -8.21
CA LEU A 247 3.36 16.16 -7.94
C LEU A 247 3.54 15.71 -6.49
N LEU A 248 4.79 15.69 -5.99
CA LEU A 248 5.08 15.35 -4.60
C LEU A 248 4.28 16.23 -3.62
N ARG A 249 4.26 17.54 -3.85
CA ARG A 249 3.50 18.47 -3.01
C ARG A 249 2.01 18.17 -3.05
N LEU A 250 1.44 17.98 -4.24
CA LEU A 250 0.02 17.67 -4.41
C LEU A 250 -0.37 16.36 -3.70
N THR A 251 0.41 15.29 -3.91
CA THR A 251 0.16 13.99 -3.29
C THR A 251 0.29 14.06 -1.77
N ALA A 252 1.28 14.80 -1.25
CA ALA A 252 1.46 15.00 0.19
C ALA A 252 0.28 15.75 0.82
N GLU A 253 -0.15 16.87 0.24
CA GLU A 253 -1.31 17.64 0.72
C GLU A 253 -2.56 16.75 0.79
N ARG A 254 -2.84 15.98 -0.28
CA ARG A 254 -3.99 15.05 -0.32
C ARG A 254 -3.90 13.93 0.71
N MET A 255 -2.70 13.39 0.93
CA MET A 255 -2.50 12.37 1.97
C MET A 255 -2.77 12.92 3.37
N PHE A 256 -2.32 14.14 3.66
CA PHE A 256 -2.55 14.80 4.95
C PHE A 256 -4.02 15.11 5.17
N ASP A 257 -4.71 15.63 4.16
CA ASP A 257 -6.13 15.97 4.24
C ASP A 257 -7.01 14.74 4.49
N SER A 258 -6.75 13.65 3.76
CA SER A 258 -7.49 12.40 3.92
C SER A 258 -7.04 11.60 5.17
N GLY A 259 -5.84 11.86 5.69
CA GLY A 259 -5.28 11.16 6.84
C GLY A 259 -5.06 9.66 6.60
N ILE A 260 -4.65 9.31 5.38
CA ILE A 260 -4.44 7.93 4.94
C ILE A 260 -2.99 7.53 5.24
N ALA A 261 -2.82 6.35 5.87
CA ALA A 261 -1.50 5.81 6.12
C ALA A 261 -0.89 5.25 4.83
N LEU A 262 0.39 5.55 4.60
CA LEU A 262 1.21 4.97 3.55
C LEU A 262 2.34 4.16 4.19
N ASP A 263 2.33 2.86 3.91
CA ASP A 263 3.41 1.96 4.30
C ASP A 263 4.28 1.69 3.07
N LEU A 264 5.53 2.18 3.09
CA LEU A 264 6.50 1.90 2.05
C LEU A 264 7.39 0.72 2.47
N VAL A 265 7.42 -0.31 1.64
CA VAL A 265 8.22 -1.52 1.87
C VAL A 265 9.25 -1.61 0.75
N CYS A 266 10.51 -1.37 1.11
CA CYS A 266 11.68 -1.55 0.25
C CYS A 266 12.22 -2.97 0.42
N LEU A 267 12.45 -3.65 -0.69
CA LEU A 267 13.00 -5.02 -0.69
C LEU A 267 14.53 -5.04 -0.72
N ASP A 268 15.14 -3.98 -1.22
CA ASP A 268 16.59 -3.78 -1.27
C ASP A 268 17.17 -3.54 0.13
N GLN A 269 18.49 -3.62 0.24
CA GLN A 269 19.19 -3.37 1.49
C GLN A 269 18.94 -1.97 2.03
N ILE A 270 19.01 -1.85 3.36
CA ILE A 270 18.83 -0.58 4.05
C ILE A 270 19.95 0.37 3.59
N PRO A 271 19.61 1.50 2.95
CA PRO A 271 20.63 2.42 2.47
C PRO A 271 21.31 3.15 3.63
N LEU A 272 22.51 3.68 3.37
CA LEU A 272 23.27 4.51 4.33
C LEU A 272 22.68 5.92 4.53
N HIS A 273 21.64 6.30 3.78
CA HIS A 273 20.93 7.56 3.91
C HIS A 273 19.53 7.34 4.53
N ALA A 274 18.91 8.41 5.00
CA ALA A 274 17.54 8.34 5.50
C ALA A 274 16.55 8.09 4.33
N ALA A 275 15.90 6.93 4.33
CA ALA A 275 14.86 6.56 3.38
C ALA A 275 13.45 6.77 3.98
N PRO A 276 12.42 7.11 3.18
CA PRO A 276 12.49 7.38 1.73
C PRO A 276 13.10 8.74 1.39
N LEU A 277 13.84 8.80 0.27
CA LEU A 277 14.46 10.01 -0.26
C LEU A 277 13.85 10.36 -1.63
N PHE A 278 13.35 11.58 -1.76
CA PHE A 278 12.81 12.12 -3.01
C PHE A 278 13.75 13.19 -3.57
N LYS A 279 14.27 12.97 -4.78
CA LYS A 279 15.03 13.95 -5.55
C LYS A 279 14.11 14.61 -6.58
N PHE A 280 14.27 15.92 -6.75
CA PHE A 280 13.53 16.78 -7.66
C PHE A 280 14.50 17.67 -8.45
#